data_AF-A0A2N8P315-F1
#
_entry.id   AF-A0A2N8P315-F1
#
_cell.length_a   1.000
_cell.length_b   1.000
_cell.length_c   1.000
_cell.angle_alpha   90.00
_cell.angle_beta   90.00
_cell.angle_gamma   90.00
#
_symmetry.space_group_name_H-M   'P 1'
#
loop_
_entity.id
_entity.type
_entity.pdbx_description
1 polymer ?
#
loop_
_entity_poly.entity_id
_entity_poly.type
_entity_poly.pdbx_seq_one_letter_code
_entity_poly.pdbx_strand_id
1 'polypeptide(L)'
;MTNDEALAPEPNDGDLDLRLLPWDAPEGKPCFLSSADSRGVMSRYADSVEAAQMTIGADVLADVEELLADPAACCRRLRPALQQAADALSDVLRVAESRGARLPAPDPDEPGPDSGERGRLLALELTATLTALPHPAE
;
A
#
# COMPACT_ATOMS: atom_id res chain seq x y z
N MET A 1 -6.37 -3.03 -57.70
CA MET A 1 -7.62 -3.15 -56.92
C MET A 1 -7.64 -4.58 -56.42
N THR A 2 -7.41 -4.92 -55.16
CA THR A 2 -7.23 -4.19 -53.92
C THR A 2 -6.53 -5.16 -52.96
N ASN A 3 -5.68 -4.61 -52.10
CA ASN A 3 -4.78 -5.24 -51.14
C ASN A 3 -5.33 -6.51 -50.43
N ASP A 4 -4.49 -7.55 -50.37
CA ASP A 4 -4.54 -8.58 -49.33
C ASP A 4 -3.29 -8.36 -48.46
N GLU A 5 -3.29 -7.23 -47.77
CA GLU A 5 -2.22 -6.77 -46.88
C GLU A 5 -2.65 -7.10 -45.45
N ALA A 6 -1.89 -8.00 -44.83
CA ALA A 6 -1.71 -8.21 -43.40
C ALA A 6 -2.93 -7.91 -42.49
N LEU A 7 -3.75 -8.93 -42.23
CA LEU A 7 -4.45 -8.97 -40.94
C LEU A 7 -3.43 -9.50 -39.91
N ALA A 8 -2.68 -8.58 -39.31
CA ALA A 8 -2.03 -8.84 -38.02
C ALA A 8 -3.07 -9.46 -37.08
N PRO A 9 -2.69 -10.39 -36.18
CA PRO A 9 -3.63 -10.85 -35.17
C PRO A 9 -4.13 -9.61 -34.40
N GLU A 10 -5.43 -9.31 -34.55
CA GLU A 10 -6.12 -8.35 -33.70
C GLU A 10 -5.79 -8.70 -32.24
N PRO A 11 -5.26 -7.78 -31.42
CA PRO A 11 -4.98 -8.06 -30.02
C PRO A 11 -6.32 -8.19 -29.28
N ASN A 12 -6.96 -9.35 -29.34
CA ASN A 12 -8.17 -9.61 -28.57
C ASN A 12 -7.87 -10.46 -27.34
N ASP A 13 -8.34 -9.93 -26.21
CA ASP A 13 -8.47 -10.54 -24.88
C ASP A 13 -7.16 -10.81 -24.11
N GLY A 14 -6.83 -9.93 -23.14
CA GLY A 14 -6.08 -10.43 -21.98
C GLY A 14 -5.24 -9.49 -21.15
N ASP A 15 -5.10 -8.20 -21.48
CA ASP A 15 -4.63 -7.25 -20.45
C ASP A 15 -5.82 -6.96 -19.54
N LEU A 16 -6.18 -7.96 -18.74
CA LEU A 16 -7.03 -7.77 -17.59
C LEU A 16 -6.21 -6.88 -16.68
N ASP A 17 -6.35 -5.58 -16.86
CA ASP A 17 -5.93 -4.62 -15.86
C ASP A 17 -6.68 -5.02 -14.57
N LEU A 18 -5.93 -5.54 -13.61
CA LEU A 18 -6.44 -6.11 -12.37
C LEU A 18 -6.13 -5.15 -11.24
N ARG A 19 -7.18 -4.57 -10.66
CA ARG A 19 -7.10 -3.77 -9.45
C ARG A 19 -6.89 -4.67 -8.24
N LEU A 20 -5.78 -4.48 -7.53
CA LEU A 20 -5.59 -5.03 -6.19
C LEU A 20 -6.63 -4.43 -5.22
N LEU A 21 -7.32 -5.27 -4.45
CA LEU A 21 -8.30 -4.83 -3.45
C LEU A 21 -7.63 -4.52 -2.10
N PRO A 22 -8.18 -3.55 -1.33
CA PRO A 22 -7.61 -3.12 -0.05
C PRO A 22 -7.80 -4.12 1.10
N TRP A 23 -8.43 -5.27 0.84
CA TRP A 23 -8.56 -6.40 1.76
C TRP A 23 -8.02 -7.68 1.12
N ASP A 24 -7.62 -8.62 1.98
CA ASP A 24 -7.28 -9.98 1.57
C ASP A 24 -8.49 -10.90 1.56
N ALA A 25 -8.34 -12.05 0.90
CA ALA A 25 -9.24 -13.17 1.05
C ALA A 25 -9.18 -13.70 2.49
N PRO A 26 -10.20 -14.45 2.97
CA PRO A 26 -10.16 -15.10 4.27
C PRO A 26 -8.91 -15.97 4.51
N GLU A 27 -8.30 -16.49 3.44
CA GLU A 27 -7.07 -17.28 3.45
C GLU A 27 -5.79 -16.43 3.51
N GLY A 28 -5.89 -15.11 3.63
CA GLY A 28 -4.76 -14.18 3.66
C GLY A 28 -4.11 -13.95 2.29
N LYS A 29 -4.81 -14.27 1.19
CA LYS A 29 -4.31 -14.10 -0.17
C LYS A 29 -4.78 -12.75 -0.75
N PRO A 30 -3.93 -12.05 -1.54
CA PRO A 30 -4.34 -10.84 -2.22
C PRO A 30 -5.56 -11.08 -3.14
N CYS A 31 -6.55 -10.22 -3.03
CA CYS A 31 -7.74 -10.22 -3.89
C CYS A 31 -7.62 -9.20 -5.02
N PHE A 32 -8.15 -9.55 -6.20
CA PHE A 32 -8.12 -8.69 -7.39
C PHE A 32 -9.52 -8.52 -7.99
N LEU A 33 -9.75 -7.35 -8.58
CA LEU A 33 -10.96 -6.98 -9.32
C LEU A 33 -10.58 -6.58 -10.75
N SER A 34 -11.32 -7.02 -11.75
CA SER A 34 -11.12 -6.54 -13.13
C SER A 34 -11.42 -5.03 -13.23
N SER A 35 -10.47 -4.26 -13.78
CA SER A 35 -10.57 -2.81 -13.98
C SER A 35 -11.46 -2.43 -15.17
N ALA A 36 -12.07 -3.41 -15.87
CA ALA A 36 -12.97 -3.16 -17.00
C ALA A 36 -14.16 -2.24 -16.66
N ASP A 37 -14.59 -2.24 -15.39
CA ASP A 37 -15.55 -1.26 -14.86
C ASP A 37 -14.96 -0.53 -13.64
N SER A 38 -14.04 0.40 -13.91
CA SER A 38 -13.42 1.26 -12.90
C SER A 38 -14.42 2.10 -12.09
N ARG A 39 -15.69 2.19 -12.50
CA ARG A 39 -16.76 2.88 -11.77
C ARG A 39 -17.82 1.94 -11.20
N GLY A 40 -17.61 0.63 -11.26
CA GLY A 40 -18.52 -0.39 -10.76
C GLY A 40 -18.74 -0.31 -9.26
N VAL A 41 -19.78 -1.01 -8.77
CA VAL A 41 -20.15 -1.02 -7.34
C VAL A 41 -18.98 -1.50 -6.47
N MET A 42 -18.25 -2.54 -6.90
CA MET A 42 -17.09 -3.05 -6.19
C MET A 42 -15.91 -2.07 -6.20
N SER A 43 -15.70 -1.34 -7.30
CA SER A 43 -14.65 -0.31 -7.40
C SER A 43 -14.89 0.82 -6.39
N ARG A 44 -16.13 1.32 -6.30
CA ARG A 44 -16.50 2.34 -5.30
C ARG A 44 -16.43 1.82 -3.86
N TYR A 45 -16.77 0.55 -3.66
CA TYR A 45 -16.62 -0.08 -2.35
C TYR A 45 -15.14 -0.18 -1.95
N ALA A 46 -14.27 -0.59 -2.88
CA ALA A 46 -12.83 -0.55 -2.68
C ALA A 46 -12.34 0.86 -2.34
N ASP A 47 -12.78 1.89 -3.06
CA ASP A 47 -12.42 3.29 -2.75
C ASP A 47 -12.85 3.69 -1.33
N SER A 48 -14.04 3.27 -0.89
CA SER A 48 -14.53 3.56 0.46
C SER A 48 -13.72 2.86 1.56
N VAL A 49 -13.28 1.63 1.31
CA VAL A 49 -12.42 0.91 2.26
C VAL A 49 -11.01 1.48 2.27
N GLU A 50 -10.44 1.84 1.12
CA GLU A 50 -9.15 2.53 1.05
C GLU A 50 -9.19 3.85 1.86
N ALA A 51 -10.27 4.62 1.74
CA ALA A 51 -10.46 5.84 2.52
C ALA A 51 -10.60 5.56 4.02
N ALA A 52 -11.37 4.54 4.40
CA ALA A 52 -11.52 4.15 5.80
C ALA A 52 -10.19 3.70 6.42
N GLN A 53 -9.41 2.86 5.74
CA GLN A 53 -8.09 2.40 6.21
C GLN A 53 -7.10 3.57 6.35
N MET A 54 -7.12 4.54 5.43
CA MET A 54 -6.30 5.75 5.54
C MET A 54 -6.68 6.60 6.77
N THR A 55 -7.98 6.75 7.06
CA THR A 55 -8.44 7.44 8.28
C THR A 55 -8.04 6.67 9.53
N ILE A 56 -8.25 5.36 9.57
CA ILE A 56 -7.84 4.51 10.70
C ILE A 56 -6.34 4.62 10.94
N GLY A 57 -5.52 4.61 9.88
CA GLY A 57 -4.08 4.80 10.00
C GLY A 57 -3.70 6.15 10.61
N ALA A 58 -4.39 7.23 10.24
CA ALA A 58 -4.18 8.55 10.82
C ALA A 58 -4.58 8.62 12.30
N ASP A 59 -5.73 8.02 12.66
CA ASP A 59 -6.21 7.97 14.04
C ASP A 59 -5.26 7.16 14.94
N VAL A 60 -4.81 5.98 14.46
CA VAL A 60 -3.84 5.14 15.18
C VAL A 60 -2.51 5.85 15.35
N LEU A 61 -2.04 6.58 14.34
CA LEU A 61 -0.81 7.35 14.45
C LEU A 61 -0.94 8.42 15.54
N ALA A 62 -2.05 9.17 15.57
CA ALA A 62 -2.28 10.19 16.59
C ALA A 62 -2.31 9.59 18.02
N ASP A 63 -2.99 8.45 18.20
CA ASP A 63 -3.05 7.75 19.49
C ASP A 63 -1.65 7.29 19.96
N VAL A 64 -0.83 6.79 19.03
CA VAL A 64 0.54 6.35 19.32
C VAL A 64 1.44 7.53 19.64
N GLU A 65 1.33 8.65 18.93
CA GLU A 65 2.07 9.88 19.22
C GLU A 65 1.74 10.43 20.62
N GLU A 66 0.46 10.44 21.00
CA GLU A 66 0.04 10.83 22.35
C GLU A 66 0.63 9.89 23.41
N LEU A 67 0.59 8.57 23.16
CA LEU A 67 1.15 7.59 24.09
C LEU A 67 2.68 7.72 24.23
N LEU A 68 3.40 8.01 23.14
CA LEU A 68 4.85 8.20 23.15
C LEU A 68 5.25 9.51 23.83
N ALA A 69 4.37 10.51 23.86
CA ALA A 69 4.59 11.76 24.59
C ALA A 69 4.49 11.61 26.11
N ASP A 70 3.90 10.53 26.62
CA ASP A 70 3.85 10.20 28.05
C ASP A 70 5.12 9.44 28.49
N PRO A 71 6.08 10.08 29.19
CA PRO A 71 7.30 9.42 29.66
C PRO A 71 7.03 8.35 30.73
N ALA A 72 5.83 8.30 31.31
CA ALA A 72 5.41 7.25 32.25
C ALA A 72 4.74 6.05 31.55
N ALA A 73 4.56 6.08 30.22
CA ALA A 73 3.97 4.97 29.47
C ALA A 73 4.83 3.71 29.60
N CYS A 74 4.25 2.67 30.20
CA CYS A 74 4.96 1.42 30.42
C CYS A 74 4.85 0.47 29.22
N CYS A 75 5.74 -0.52 29.14
CA CYS A 75 5.77 -1.53 28.07
C CYS A 75 4.43 -2.25 27.84
N ARG A 76 3.60 -2.40 28.88
CA ARG A 76 2.28 -3.03 28.77
C ARG A 76 1.27 -2.21 27.96
N ARG A 77 1.42 -0.89 27.92
CA ARG A 77 0.62 0.01 27.08
C ARG A 77 1.25 0.20 25.69
N LEU A 78 2.58 0.26 25.62
CA LEU A 78 3.31 0.46 24.36
C LEU A 78 3.23 -0.74 23.42
N ARG A 79 3.31 -1.98 23.93
CA ARG A 79 3.26 -3.18 23.08
C ARG A 79 1.97 -3.31 22.24
N PRO A 80 0.76 -3.23 22.81
CA PRO A 80 -0.46 -3.30 22.00
C PRO A 80 -0.61 -2.11 21.05
N ALA A 81 -0.18 -0.91 21.45
CA ALA A 81 -0.21 0.27 20.58
C ALA A 81 0.73 0.10 19.37
N LEU A 82 1.93 -0.43 19.57
CA LEU A 82 2.86 -0.74 18.48
C LEU A 82 2.32 -1.84 17.55
N GLN A 83 1.61 -2.84 18.10
CA GLN A 83 0.95 -3.86 17.26
C GLN A 83 -0.13 -3.22 16.38
N GLN A 84 -0.99 -2.39 16.97
CA GLN A 84 -2.04 -1.67 16.24
C GLN A 84 -1.44 -0.74 15.16
N ALA A 85 -0.31 -0.08 15.46
CA ALA A 85 0.42 0.74 14.50
C ALA A 85 0.97 -0.10 13.34
N ALA A 86 1.54 -1.27 13.62
CA ALA A 86 2.06 -2.17 12.59
C ALA A 86 0.96 -2.71 11.67
N ASP A 87 -0.20 -3.05 12.24
CA ASP A 87 -1.37 -3.52 11.49
C ASP A 87 -1.90 -2.38 10.59
N ALA A 88 -2.09 -1.18 11.13
CA ALA A 88 -2.55 -0.03 10.36
C ALA A 88 -1.55 0.40 9.26
N LEU A 89 -0.24 0.32 9.52
CA LEU A 89 0.78 0.59 8.51
C LEU A 89 0.73 -0.44 7.37
N SER A 90 0.49 -1.71 7.69
CA SER A 90 0.34 -2.77 6.68
C SER A 90 -0.84 -2.49 5.75
N ASP A 91 -1.98 -2.06 6.32
CA ASP A 91 -3.15 -1.64 5.54
C ASP A 91 -2.83 -0.42 4.65
N VAL A 92 -2.15 0.60 5.19
CA VAL A 92 -1.76 1.80 4.42
C VAL A 92 -0.82 1.46 3.27
N LEU A 93 0.16 0.59 3.48
CA LEU A 93 1.08 0.12 2.44
C LEU A 93 0.32 -0.61 1.33
N ARG A 94 -0.66 -1.43 1.69
CA ARG A 94 -1.51 -2.14 0.72
C ARG A 94 -2.37 -1.18 -0.12
N VAL A 95 -2.96 -0.17 0.52
CA VAL A 95 -3.69 0.89 -0.20
C VAL A 95 -2.75 1.67 -1.14
N ALA A 96 -1.53 1.96 -0.69
CA ALA A 96 -0.53 2.66 -1.50
C ALA A 96 -0.13 1.83 -2.74
N GLU A 97 0.09 0.52 -2.59
CA GLU A 97 0.34 -0.40 -3.70
C GLU A 97 -0.85 -0.46 -4.66
N SER A 98 -2.06 -0.63 -4.14
CA SER A 98 -3.30 -0.65 -4.93
C SER A 98 -3.47 0.63 -5.75
N ARG A 99 -3.21 1.80 -5.16
CA ARG A 99 -3.28 3.10 -5.85
C ARG A 99 -2.15 3.28 -6.86
N GLY A 100 -0.93 2.88 -6.49
CA GLY A 100 0.26 2.97 -7.33
C GLY A 100 0.15 2.14 -8.60
N ALA A 101 -0.41 0.93 -8.52
CA ALA A 101 -0.65 0.07 -9.67
C ALA A 101 -1.64 0.67 -10.69
N ARG A 102 -2.47 1.65 -10.29
CA ARG A 102 -3.42 2.36 -11.16
C ARG A 102 -2.86 3.65 -11.76
N LEU A 103 -1.62 4.03 -11.40
CA LEU A 103 -0.97 5.19 -12.01
C LEU A 103 -0.42 4.81 -13.39
N PRO A 104 -0.48 5.71 -14.38
CA PRO A 104 0.17 5.48 -15.67
C PRO A 104 1.67 5.26 -15.46
N ALA A 105 2.27 4.39 -16.27
CA ALA A 105 3.71 4.22 -16.26
C ALA A 105 4.39 5.57 -16.54
N PRO A 106 5.45 5.93 -15.79
CA PRO A 106 6.20 7.15 -16.05
C PRO A 106 6.73 7.15 -17.47
N ASP A 107 6.66 8.30 -18.14
CA ASP A 107 7.24 8.47 -19.47
C ASP A 107 8.75 8.17 -19.38
N PRO A 108 9.31 7.24 -20.19
CA PRO A 108 10.73 6.92 -20.15
C PRO A 108 11.64 8.13 -20.40
N ASP A 109 11.12 9.20 -21.01
CA ASP A 109 11.85 10.43 -21.30
C ASP A 109 11.68 11.51 -20.21
N GLU A 110 10.80 11.32 -19.20
CA GLU A 110 10.73 12.20 -18.03
C GLU A 110 11.75 11.76 -16.96
N PRO A 111 12.57 12.68 -16.42
CA PRO A 111 13.40 12.38 -15.26
C PRO A 111 12.49 11.99 -14.09
N GLY A 112 12.49 10.69 -13.76
CA GLY A 112 11.66 10.13 -12.70
C GLY A 112 11.93 10.82 -11.36
N PRO A 113 10.90 10.95 -10.49
CA PRO A 113 11.06 11.64 -9.21
C PRO A 113 12.12 10.95 -8.33
N ASP A 114 13.03 11.74 -7.75
CA ASP A 114 14.08 11.38 -6.75
C ASP A 114 13.53 10.65 -5.49
N SER A 115 12.21 10.50 -5.40
CA SER A 115 11.48 9.95 -4.25
C SER A 115 11.88 8.51 -3.88
N GLY A 116 12.36 7.70 -4.83
CA GLY A 116 12.69 6.29 -4.59
C GLY A 116 13.95 6.08 -3.74
N GLU A 117 14.97 6.92 -3.88
CA GLU A 117 16.25 6.76 -3.19
C GLU A 117 16.18 7.25 -1.74
N ARG A 118 15.49 8.38 -1.51
CA ARG A 118 15.19 8.86 -0.16
C ARG A 118 14.34 7.88 0.65
N GLY A 119 13.33 7.27 0.02
CA GLY A 119 12.51 6.24 0.67
C GLY A 119 13.31 5.02 1.11
N ARG A 120 14.25 4.55 0.27
CA ARG A 120 15.16 3.44 0.61
C ARG A 120 16.11 3.79 1.74
N LEU A 121 16.68 5.00 1.74
CA LEU A 121 17.56 5.47 2.81
C LEU A 121 16.82 5.52 4.16
N LEU A 122 15.59 6.05 4.19
CA LEU A 122 14.77 6.08 5.41
C LEU A 122 14.47 4.67 5.94
N ALA A 123 14.17 3.72 5.06
CA ALA A 123 13.92 2.33 5.45
C ALA A 123 15.17 1.65 6.07
N LEU A 124 16.36 1.92 5.52
CA LEU A 124 17.62 1.40 6.04
C LEU A 124 17.93 1.96 7.44
N GLU A 125 17.78 3.28 7.63
CA GLU A 125 17.99 3.95 8.92
C GLU A 125 17.04 3.42 10.01
N LEU A 126 15.76 3.26 9.68
CA LEU A 126 14.75 2.74 10.61
C LEU A 126 15.05 1.30 11.03
N THR A 127 15.44 0.46 10.07
CA THR A 127 15.81 -0.94 10.32
C THR A 127 17.04 -1.04 11.22
N ALA A 128 18.06 -0.21 10.97
CA ALA A 128 19.26 -0.14 11.79
C ALA A 128 18.93 0.27 13.23
N THR A 129 18.06 1.27 13.41
CA THR A 129 17.63 1.78 14.72
C THR A 129 16.89 0.72 15.54
N LEU A 130 15.95 0.00 14.92
CA LEU A 130 15.19 -1.07 15.58
C LEU A 130 16.07 -2.27 15.96
N THR A 131 17.08 -2.59 15.14
CA THR A 131 18.01 -3.72 15.39
C THR A 131 19.06 -3.38 16.45
N ALA A 132 19.41 -2.10 16.60
CA ALA A 132 20.40 -1.63 17.57
C ALA A 132 19.83 -1.45 19.00
N LEU A 133 18.53 -1.69 19.22
CA LEU A 133 17.94 -1.63 20.57
C LEU A 133 18.59 -2.69 21.47
N PRO A 134 19.18 -2.30 22.62
CA PRO A 134 19.78 -3.25 23.53
C PRO A 134 18.71 -4.22 24.05
N HIS A 135 19.04 -5.51 24.05
CA HIS A 135 18.20 -6.53 24.67
C HIS A 135 18.03 -6.17 26.16
N PRO A 136 16.81 -6.15 26.72
CA PRO A 136 16.63 -5.89 28.15
C PRO A 136 17.40 -6.97 28.91
N ALA A 137 18.30 -6.55 29.80
CA ALA A 137 18.93 -7.45 30.75
C ALA A 137 17.84 -8.03 31.65
N GLU A 138 17.75 -9.37 31.71
CA GLU A 138 16.87 -10.11 32.62
C GLU A 138 17.18 -9.84 34.10
#